data_AF-A0AB38SM64-F1
#
_entry.id   AF-A0AB38SM64-F1
#
_cell.length_a   1.000
_cell.length_b   1.000
_cell.length_c   1.000
_cell.angle_alpha   90.00
_cell.angle_beta   90.00
_cell.angle_gamma   90.00
#
_symmetry.space_group_name_H-M   'P 1'
#
loop_
_entity.id
_entity.type
_entity.pdbx_description
1 polymer ?
#
loop_
_entity_poly.entity_id
_entity_poly.type
_entity_poly.pdbx_seq_one_letter_code
_entity_poly.pdbx_strand_id
1 'polypeptide(L)'
;MIISQKAVDLIVREEVSSEAYYRRHYTHPEWPGGASGVTVGIGYDLGYQSVAKIRADWVDRVDPLVLAAMVECAGIKGSSAKGLAARMGNRITVPWEAAMAVFTNRDIPQWIGATAHALPNCALLSPTCLGVLVSLNYNRGTGGYTADGDRYREMRAIKAAMAAKNFKAIPALLDGMARLWTSGIAGRRHREADLFREGLIEQVPAPIPPLHPSAPDADIIASSRPDAPARTKPPATSNAQNTTTSAIVVGGAIAAVQARAHGLVSIESALLIGGAFIAAGILTWLLWYQNRNPT
;
A
#
# COMPACT_ATOMS: atom_id res chain seq x y z
N MET A 1 -2.67 -0.49 23.60
CA MET A 1 -3.40 -1.35 22.62
C MET A 1 -2.39 -1.97 21.66
N ILE A 2 -2.65 -3.16 21.13
CA ILE A 2 -1.82 -3.86 20.14
C ILE A 2 -2.70 -4.41 19.02
N ILE A 3 -2.12 -4.73 17.86
CA ILE A 3 -2.80 -5.38 16.74
C ILE A 3 -2.21 -6.78 16.50
N SER A 4 -2.97 -7.68 15.88
CA SER A 4 -2.50 -9.05 15.63
C SER A 4 -1.44 -9.10 14.53
N GLN A 5 -0.62 -10.17 14.52
CA GLN A 5 0.36 -10.39 13.46
C GLN A 5 -0.30 -10.48 12.08
N LYS A 6 -1.48 -11.13 11.98
CA LYS A 6 -2.26 -11.18 10.73
C LYS A 6 -2.56 -9.78 10.17
N ALA A 7 -2.87 -8.82 11.03
CA ALA A 7 -3.12 -7.44 10.61
C ALA A 7 -1.84 -6.72 10.20
N VAL A 8 -0.71 -6.96 10.89
CA VAL A 8 0.60 -6.46 10.45
C VAL A 8 0.93 -7.01 9.06
N ASP A 9 0.79 -8.32 8.86
CA ASP A 9 1.05 -9.00 7.59
C ASP A 9 0.15 -8.48 6.47
N LEU A 10 -1.13 -8.20 6.77
CA LEU A 10 -2.03 -7.55 5.83
C LEU A 10 -1.48 -6.18 5.42
N ILE A 11 -1.11 -5.31 6.36
CA ILE A 11 -0.60 -3.98 6.02
C ILE A 11 0.69 -4.10 5.19
N VAL A 12 1.62 -4.96 5.59
CA VAL A 12 2.85 -5.23 4.83
C VAL A 12 2.54 -5.69 3.40
N ARG A 13 1.59 -6.61 3.24
CA ARG A 13 1.14 -7.08 1.92
C ARG A 13 0.59 -5.91 1.07
N GLU A 14 -0.21 -5.05 1.67
CA GLU A 14 -0.84 -3.96 0.93
C GLU A 14 0.14 -2.84 0.56
N GLU A 15 1.14 -2.59 1.39
CA GLU A 15 2.13 -1.53 1.16
C GLU A 15 3.29 -2.02 0.27
N VAL A 16 3.81 -3.23 0.51
CA VAL A 16 5.04 -3.73 -0.14
C VAL A 16 4.94 -5.15 -0.70
N SER A 17 3.77 -5.80 -0.58
CA SER A 17 3.46 -7.15 -1.08
C SER A 17 4.17 -8.30 -0.40
N SER A 18 5.50 -8.32 -0.39
CA SER A 18 6.29 -9.29 0.35
C SER A 18 7.70 -8.76 0.57
N GLU A 19 8.45 -9.43 1.46
CA GLU A 19 9.88 -9.17 1.63
C GLU A 19 10.66 -9.30 0.31
N ALA A 20 10.39 -10.37 -0.46
CA ALA A 20 11.09 -10.60 -1.72
C ALA A 20 10.82 -9.48 -2.74
N TYR A 21 9.57 -8.98 -2.80
CA TYR A 21 9.22 -7.84 -3.64
C TYR A 21 9.92 -6.57 -3.15
N TYR A 22 9.87 -6.31 -1.83
CA TYR A 22 10.52 -5.16 -1.22
C TYR A 22 12.01 -5.10 -1.58
N ARG A 23 12.73 -6.21 -1.40
CA ARG A 23 14.17 -6.29 -1.69
C ARG A 23 14.52 -5.97 -3.14
N ARG A 24 13.58 -6.19 -4.08
CA ARG A 24 13.77 -5.91 -5.51
C ARG A 24 13.35 -4.52 -5.93
N HIS A 25 12.41 -3.90 -5.21
CA HIS A 25 11.68 -2.73 -5.73
C HIS A 25 11.55 -1.55 -4.77
N TYR A 26 11.67 -1.75 -3.46
CA TYR A 26 11.42 -0.71 -2.44
C TYR A 26 12.61 -0.49 -1.48
N THR A 27 13.77 -1.09 -1.76
CA THR A 27 15.01 -0.78 -1.02
C THR A 27 15.48 0.65 -1.21
N HIS A 28 15.09 1.28 -2.31
CA HIS A 28 15.42 2.67 -2.64
C HIS A 28 14.17 3.56 -2.56
N PRO A 29 14.33 4.87 -2.34
CA PRO A 29 13.20 5.78 -2.26
C PRO A 29 12.38 5.82 -3.54
N GLU A 30 11.08 6.05 -3.38
CA GLU A 30 10.16 6.30 -4.47
C GLU A 30 9.31 7.55 -4.24
N TRP A 31 8.58 7.96 -5.27
CA TRP A 31 7.51 8.96 -5.16
C TRP A 31 6.21 8.33 -5.66
N PRO A 32 5.27 7.98 -4.78
CA PRO A 32 4.06 7.24 -5.16
C PRO A 32 3.01 8.11 -5.85
N GLY A 33 3.26 9.42 -6.03
CA GLY A 33 2.39 10.33 -6.75
C GLY A 33 1.62 11.32 -5.89
N GLY A 34 0.88 12.22 -6.57
CA GLY A 34 -0.02 13.18 -5.94
C GLY A 34 0.68 14.16 -5.00
N ALA A 35 0.15 14.30 -3.78
CA ALA A 35 0.70 15.18 -2.76
C ALA A 35 1.81 14.51 -1.90
N SER A 36 2.27 13.30 -2.25
CA SER A 36 3.24 12.55 -1.45
C SER A 36 4.64 13.18 -1.48
N GLY A 37 5.43 12.93 -0.45
CA GLY A 37 6.86 13.22 -0.41
C GLY A 37 7.69 12.05 -0.94
N VAL A 38 9.00 12.08 -0.62
CA VAL A 38 9.89 10.95 -0.84
C VAL A 38 9.53 9.85 0.15
N THR A 39 9.22 8.66 -0.34
CA THR A 39 8.78 7.53 0.48
C THR A 39 9.87 6.47 0.56
N VAL A 40 10.11 5.94 1.76
CA VAL A 40 11.08 4.87 2.05
C VAL A 40 10.45 3.78 2.91
N GLY A 41 11.11 2.62 3.00
CA GLY A 41 10.64 1.52 3.84
C GLY A 41 9.22 1.09 3.48
N ILE A 42 8.38 0.87 4.50
CA ILE A 42 6.99 0.42 4.32
C ILE A 42 6.06 1.64 4.34
N GLY A 43 6.10 2.41 3.25
CA GLY A 43 5.20 3.56 3.09
C GLY A 43 5.49 4.76 3.99
N TYR A 44 6.71 4.88 4.53
CA TYR A 44 7.15 6.00 5.37
C TYR A 44 7.43 7.22 4.48
N ASP A 45 6.53 8.21 4.52
CA ASP A 45 6.62 9.42 3.70
C ASP A 45 7.44 10.50 4.41
N LEU A 46 8.72 10.64 4.04
CA LEU A 46 9.67 11.59 4.63
C LEU A 46 9.18 13.03 4.49
N GLY A 47 8.44 13.35 3.44
CA GLY A 47 7.95 14.71 3.20
C GLY A 47 6.96 15.18 4.26
N TYR A 48 6.25 14.26 4.93
CA TYR A 48 5.26 14.58 5.97
C TYR A 48 5.81 14.49 7.40
N GLN A 49 7.08 14.16 7.58
CA GLN A 49 7.69 14.08 8.90
C GLN A 49 8.62 15.26 9.14
N SER A 50 8.68 15.72 10.39
CA SER A 50 9.70 16.68 10.81
C SER A 50 11.10 16.05 10.82
N VAL A 51 12.14 16.88 10.69
CA VAL A 51 13.55 16.44 10.79
C VAL A 51 13.82 15.68 12.09
N ALA A 52 13.30 16.20 13.21
CA ALA A 52 13.48 15.59 14.52
C ALA A 52 12.87 14.19 14.58
N LYS A 53 11.67 14.03 14.00
CA LYS A 53 10.98 12.74 13.92
C LYS A 53 11.73 11.73 13.05
N ILE A 54 12.17 12.13 11.86
CA ILE A 54 12.96 11.25 10.98
C ILE A 54 14.20 10.75 11.72
N ARG A 55 14.91 11.64 12.42
CA ARG A 55 16.06 11.25 13.24
C ARG A 55 15.67 10.25 14.33
N ALA A 56 14.63 10.52 15.11
CA ALA A 56 14.22 9.64 16.21
C ALA A 56 13.73 8.26 15.74
N ASP A 57 13.06 8.20 14.59
CA ASP A 57 12.51 6.97 14.04
C ASP A 57 13.60 6.08 13.42
N TRP A 58 14.58 6.68 12.74
CA TRP A 58 15.57 5.98 11.92
C TRP A 58 16.98 5.91 12.52
N VAL A 59 17.25 6.60 13.64
CA VAL A 59 18.53 6.50 14.36
C VAL A 59 18.81 5.03 14.71
N ASP A 60 20.07 4.63 14.50
CA ASP A 60 20.58 3.27 14.70
C ASP A 60 19.88 2.18 13.87
N ARG A 61 19.01 2.55 12.92
CA ARG A 61 18.35 1.62 11.98
C ARG A 61 19.00 1.63 10.60
N VAL A 62 19.66 2.73 10.25
CA VAL A 62 20.34 2.92 8.96
C VAL A 62 21.69 3.62 9.20
N ASP A 63 22.56 3.55 8.19
CA ASP A 63 23.83 4.26 8.20
C ASP A 63 23.62 5.78 8.41
N PRO A 64 24.48 6.46 9.19
CA PRO A 64 24.36 7.90 9.44
C PRO A 64 24.29 8.77 8.17
N LEU A 65 24.96 8.37 7.07
CA LEU A 65 24.89 9.07 5.78
C LEU A 65 23.53 8.88 5.11
N VAL A 66 22.94 7.68 5.22
CA VAL A 66 21.58 7.40 4.76
C VAL A 66 20.59 8.25 5.57
N LEU A 67 20.74 8.31 6.89
CA LEU A 67 19.89 9.14 7.76
C LEU A 67 19.99 10.63 7.41
N ALA A 68 21.21 11.13 7.13
CA ALA A 68 21.41 12.50 6.69
C ALA A 68 20.67 12.79 5.37
N ALA A 69 20.74 11.87 4.40
CA ALA A 69 20.01 11.99 3.14
C ALA A 69 18.49 11.91 3.32
N MET A 70 17.98 11.08 4.25
CA MET A 70 16.55 11.03 4.60
C MET A 70 16.06 12.38 5.15
N VAL A 71 16.85 13.01 6.02
CA VAL A 71 16.51 14.31 6.62
C VAL A 71 16.41 15.42 5.58
N GLU A 72 17.21 15.39 4.51
CA GLU A 72 17.10 16.34 3.38
C GLU A 72 15.75 16.29 2.66
N CYS A 73 15.00 15.19 2.81
CA CYS A 73 13.68 15.03 2.20
C CYS A 73 12.53 15.63 3.03
N ALA A 74 12.79 16.02 4.29
CA ALA A 74 11.78 16.49 5.22
C ALA A 74 11.02 17.71 4.66
N GLY A 75 9.68 17.68 4.76
CA GLY A 75 8.83 18.79 4.30
C GLY A 75 8.65 18.90 2.78
N ILE A 76 9.42 18.15 1.96
CA ILE A 76 9.34 18.23 0.50
C ILE A 76 8.25 17.27 -0.01
N LYS A 77 7.23 17.83 -0.66
CA LYS A 77 6.01 17.14 -1.07
C LYS A 77 5.66 17.44 -2.53
N GLY A 78 4.72 16.68 -3.08
CA GLY A 78 4.14 16.95 -4.40
C GLY A 78 5.14 16.72 -5.54
N SER A 79 5.00 17.48 -6.62
CA SER A 79 5.86 17.34 -7.82
C SER A 79 7.35 17.55 -7.52
N SER A 80 7.69 18.40 -6.55
CA SER A 80 9.07 18.62 -6.11
C SER A 80 9.72 17.35 -5.56
N ALA A 81 8.94 16.47 -4.92
CA ALA A 81 9.44 15.23 -4.36
C ALA A 81 9.79 14.19 -5.44
N LYS A 82 9.15 14.23 -6.62
CA LYS A 82 9.41 13.29 -7.72
C LYS A 82 10.88 13.31 -8.17
N GLY A 83 11.40 14.51 -8.45
CA GLY A 83 12.80 14.67 -8.86
C GLY A 83 13.78 14.39 -7.72
N LEU A 84 13.38 14.69 -6.49
CA LEU A 84 14.19 14.42 -5.30
C LEU A 84 14.35 12.92 -5.04
N ALA A 85 13.26 12.14 -5.11
CA ALA A 85 13.28 10.70 -4.91
C ALA A 85 14.29 10.01 -5.85
N ALA A 86 14.27 10.39 -7.14
CA ALA A 86 15.22 9.85 -8.13
C ALA A 86 16.69 10.18 -7.78
N ARG A 87 16.99 11.40 -7.31
CA ARG A 87 18.34 11.78 -6.88
C ARG A 87 18.79 11.05 -5.62
N MET A 88 17.85 10.74 -4.72
CA MET A 88 18.14 10.03 -3.48
C MET A 88 18.33 8.51 -3.67
N GLY A 89 17.99 7.97 -4.84
CA GLY A 89 18.10 6.53 -5.15
C GLY A 89 19.47 5.92 -4.81
N ASN A 90 20.56 6.65 -5.06
CA ASN A 90 21.93 6.17 -4.79
C ASN A 90 22.45 6.54 -3.38
N ARG A 91 21.70 7.35 -2.62
CA ARG A 91 22.09 7.86 -1.30
C ARG A 91 21.33 7.19 -0.17
N ILE A 92 20.16 6.65 -0.47
CA ILE A 92 19.27 6.01 0.49
C ILE A 92 19.05 4.57 0.02
N THR A 93 19.51 3.65 0.85
CA THR A 93 19.21 2.22 0.75
C THR A 93 18.72 1.76 2.10
N VAL A 94 17.50 1.23 2.15
CA VAL A 94 16.85 0.77 3.38
C VAL A 94 16.72 -0.75 3.33
N PRO A 95 17.50 -1.49 4.13
CA PRO A 95 17.31 -2.94 4.28
C PRO A 95 15.92 -3.29 4.80
N TRP A 96 15.46 -4.49 4.47
CA TRP A 96 14.14 -4.98 4.90
C TRP A 96 13.98 -4.96 6.42
N GLU A 97 15.02 -5.38 7.13
CA GLU A 97 15.07 -5.48 8.58
C GLU A 97 14.91 -4.10 9.23
N ALA A 98 15.60 -3.09 8.68
CA ALA A 98 15.47 -1.71 9.12
C ALA A 98 14.04 -1.18 8.86
N ALA A 99 13.50 -1.42 7.67
CA ALA A 99 12.14 -1.01 7.32
C ALA A 99 11.08 -1.65 8.23
N MET A 100 11.17 -2.97 8.47
CA MET A 100 10.28 -3.69 9.38
C MET A 100 10.43 -3.22 10.83
N ALA A 101 11.66 -2.95 11.27
CA ALA A 101 11.90 -2.46 12.63
C ALA A 101 11.34 -1.05 12.85
N VAL A 102 11.40 -0.16 11.85
CA VAL A 102 10.74 1.15 11.94
C VAL A 102 9.23 0.99 11.86
N PHE A 103 8.73 0.21 10.90
CA PHE A 103 7.31 0.00 10.70
C PHE A 103 6.60 -0.56 11.94
N THR A 104 7.16 -1.61 12.55
CA THR A 104 6.53 -2.26 13.73
C THR A 104 6.70 -1.48 15.02
N ASN A 105 7.82 -0.80 15.23
CA ASN A 105 8.13 -0.12 16.50
C ASN A 105 7.81 1.38 16.51
N ARG A 106 7.63 2.00 15.34
CA ARG A 106 7.32 3.42 15.19
C ARG A 106 5.96 3.63 14.52
N ASP A 107 5.78 3.14 13.29
CA ASP A 107 4.58 3.47 12.51
C ASP A 107 3.31 2.83 13.09
N ILE A 108 3.31 1.52 13.31
CA ILE A 108 2.13 0.79 13.81
C ILE A 108 1.63 1.36 15.16
N PRO A 109 2.47 1.57 16.19
CA PRO A 109 2.03 2.17 17.45
C PRO A 109 1.36 3.54 17.27
N GLN A 110 1.91 4.37 16.37
CA GLN A 110 1.37 5.69 16.10
C GLN A 110 0.03 5.63 15.37
N TRP A 111 -0.12 4.72 14.39
CA TRP A 111 -1.38 4.53 13.68
C TRP A 111 -2.46 3.86 14.54
N ILE A 112 -2.08 3.03 15.51
CA ILE A 112 -2.99 2.57 16.57
C ILE A 112 -3.50 3.77 17.38
N GLY A 113 -2.59 4.66 17.81
CA GLY A 113 -2.94 5.88 18.53
C GLY A 113 -3.87 6.79 17.73
N ALA A 114 -3.56 7.05 16.45
CA ALA A 114 -4.39 7.87 15.57
C ALA A 114 -5.77 7.25 15.35
N THR A 115 -5.84 5.92 15.17
CA THR A 115 -7.11 5.19 15.02
C THR A 115 -7.97 5.30 16.28
N ALA A 116 -7.39 5.07 17.46
CA ALA A 116 -8.09 5.15 18.73
C ALA A 116 -8.50 6.58 19.11
N HIS A 117 -7.77 7.59 18.63
CA HIS A 117 -8.17 8.99 18.76
C HIS A 117 -9.39 9.31 17.88
N ALA A 118 -9.42 8.78 16.65
CA ALA A 118 -10.46 9.11 15.68
C ALA A 118 -11.76 8.31 15.84
N LEU A 119 -11.70 7.13 16.45
CA LEU A 119 -12.81 6.19 16.60
C LEU A 119 -13.08 5.83 18.06
N PRO A 120 -14.35 5.83 18.50
CA PRO A 120 -14.71 5.38 19.85
C PRO A 120 -14.60 3.86 19.96
N ASN A 121 -14.57 3.32 21.19
CA ASN A 121 -14.70 1.88 21.47
C ASN A 121 -13.63 0.96 20.86
N CYS A 122 -12.47 1.46 20.42
CA CYS A 122 -11.38 0.63 19.89
C CYS A 122 -10.89 -0.44 20.88
N ALA A 123 -10.96 -0.18 22.19
CA ALA A 123 -10.59 -1.15 23.23
C ALA A 123 -11.54 -2.36 23.34
N LEU A 124 -12.71 -2.32 22.68
CA LEU A 124 -13.67 -3.43 22.64
C LEU A 124 -13.45 -4.36 21.43
N LEU A 125 -12.53 -4.01 20.53
CA LEU A 125 -12.20 -4.82 19.36
C LEU A 125 -11.13 -5.86 19.71
N SER A 126 -11.18 -7.01 19.03
CA SER A 126 -10.03 -7.91 18.98
C SER A 126 -8.81 -7.20 18.34
N PRO A 127 -7.58 -7.64 18.65
CA PRO A 127 -6.39 -7.11 18.00
C PRO A 127 -6.43 -7.18 16.47
N THR A 128 -7.08 -8.20 15.90
CA THR A 128 -7.28 -8.33 14.45
C THR A 128 -8.25 -7.27 13.91
N CYS A 129 -9.41 -7.07 14.55
CA CYS A 129 -10.36 -6.03 14.14
C CYS A 129 -9.77 -4.62 14.24
N LEU A 130 -9.05 -4.31 15.33
CA LEU A 130 -8.34 -3.04 15.47
C LEU A 130 -7.31 -2.86 14.35
N GLY A 131 -6.54 -3.92 14.06
CA GLY A 131 -5.54 -3.93 13.01
C GLY A 131 -6.08 -3.64 11.61
N VAL A 132 -7.29 -4.13 11.30
CA VAL A 132 -7.95 -3.78 10.02
C VAL A 132 -8.29 -2.28 9.95
N LEU A 133 -8.78 -1.68 11.04
CA LEU A 133 -9.05 -0.24 11.06
C LEU A 133 -7.75 0.59 10.98
N VAL A 134 -6.67 0.09 11.57
CA VAL A 134 -5.32 0.64 11.40
C VAL A 134 -4.89 0.55 9.93
N SER A 135 -5.12 -0.57 9.24
CA SER A 135 -4.83 -0.68 7.79
C SER A 135 -5.61 0.34 6.96
N LEU A 136 -6.91 0.49 7.22
CA LEU A 136 -7.74 1.47 6.54
C LEU A 136 -7.18 2.90 6.74
N ASN A 137 -6.84 3.25 7.97
CA ASN A 137 -6.30 4.56 8.31
C ASN A 137 -4.90 4.78 7.77
N TYR A 138 -4.05 3.76 7.72
CA TYR A 138 -2.76 3.83 7.04
C TYR A 138 -2.93 4.20 5.57
N ASN A 139 -3.96 3.66 4.91
CA ASN A 139 -4.22 3.92 3.50
C ASN A 139 -4.85 5.30 3.23
N ARG A 140 -5.76 5.74 4.10
CA ARG A 140 -6.67 6.87 3.84
C ARG A 140 -6.55 8.04 4.81
N GLY A 141 -5.72 7.93 5.85
CA GLY A 141 -5.72 8.83 7.00
C GLY A 141 -6.98 8.71 7.84
N THR A 142 -7.08 9.50 8.90
CA THR A 142 -8.24 9.50 9.82
C THR A 142 -9.25 10.60 9.53
N GLY A 143 -8.89 11.62 8.74
CA GLY A 143 -9.79 12.76 8.42
C GLY A 143 -11.12 12.37 7.76
N GLY A 144 -11.18 11.21 7.10
CA GLY A 144 -12.41 10.70 6.48
C GLY A 144 -13.54 10.39 7.46
N TYR A 145 -13.26 10.30 8.76
CA TYR A 145 -14.30 10.09 9.77
C TYR A 145 -15.14 11.33 10.07
N THR A 146 -14.72 12.52 9.62
CA THR A 146 -15.43 13.79 9.84
C THR A 146 -15.63 14.61 8.57
N ALA A 147 -14.89 14.34 7.50
CA ALA A 147 -15.07 15.04 6.22
C ALA A 147 -16.42 14.66 5.56
N ASP A 148 -17.13 15.64 4.99
CA ASP A 148 -18.50 15.46 4.45
C ASP A 148 -18.56 14.83 3.05
N GLY A 149 -17.46 14.82 2.30
CA GLY A 149 -17.42 14.33 0.92
C GLY A 149 -17.94 12.89 0.75
N ASP A 150 -18.63 12.60 -0.37
CA ASP A 150 -19.25 11.28 -0.63
C ASP A 150 -18.23 10.14 -0.57
N ARG A 151 -16.99 10.39 -1.00
CA ARG A 151 -15.89 9.42 -0.93
C ARG A 151 -15.53 8.94 0.49
N TYR A 152 -16.07 9.57 1.52
CA TYR A 152 -15.87 9.23 2.94
C TYR A 152 -17.10 8.67 3.62
N ARG A 153 -18.19 8.46 2.88
CA ARG A 153 -19.47 7.94 3.39
C ARG A 153 -19.28 6.67 4.23
N GLU A 154 -18.54 5.69 3.73
CA GLU A 154 -18.32 4.43 4.44
C GLU A 154 -17.43 4.61 5.68
N MET A 155 -16.46 5.53 5.67
CA MET A 155 -15.66 5.84 6.88
C MET A 155 -16.54 6.49 7.96
N ARG A 156 -17.40 7.45 7.61
CA ARG A 156 -18.36 8.04 8.56
C ARG A 156 -19.33 6.99 9.12
N ALA A 157 -19.81 6.07 8.27
CA ALA A 157 -20.65 4.96 8.70
C ALA A 157 -19.90 4.00 9.64
N ILE A 158 -18.61 3.72 9.40
CA ILE A 158 -17.76 2.94 10.32
C ILE A 158 -17.67 3.63 11.68
N LYS A 159 -17.47 4.95 11.73
CA LYS A 159 -17.46 5.71 12.99
C LYS A 159 -18.79 5.61 13.74
N ALA A 160 -19.92 5.70 13.03
CA ALA A 160 -21.24 5.51 13.61
C ALA A 160 -21.44 4.08 14.15
N ALA A 161 -21.01 3.05 13.40
CA ALA A 161 -21.06 1.66 13.84
C ALA A 161 -20.18 1.42 15.08
N MET A 162 -18.98 2.00 15.13
CA MET A 162 -18.10 1.96 16.31
C MET A 162 -18.77 2.61 17.53
N ALA A 163 -19.41 3.77 17.36
CA ALA A 163 -20.11 4.46 18.45
C ALA A 163 -21.29 3.64 18.99
N ALA A 164 -22.07 3.03 18.10
CA ALA A 164 -23.19 2.14 18.44
C ALA A 164 -22.74 0.73 18.90
N LYS A 165 -21.43 0.45 18.94
CA LYS A 165 -20.86 -0.89 19.19
C LYS A 165 -21.39 -1.98 18.24
N ASN A 166 -21.87 -1.57 17.06
CA ASN A 166 -22.32 -2.47 16.00
C ASN A 166 -21.14 -2.88 15.11
N PHE A 167 -20.15 -3.57 15.71
CA PHE A 167 -18.93 -3.95 15.00
C PHE A 167 -19.21 -4.92 13.84
N LYS A 168 -20.31 -5.69 13.92
CA LYS A 168 -20.75 -6.62 12.86
C LYS A 168 -21.10 -5.94 11.54
N ALA A 169 -21.40 -4.64 11.55
CA ALA A 169 -21.68 -3.88 10.32
C ALA A 169 -20.41 -3.49 9.55
N ILE A 170 -19.25 -3.43 10.20
CA ILE A 170 -18.02 -2.88 9.64
C ILE A 170 -17.52 -3.63 8.39
N PRO A 171 -17.55 -4.97 8.31
CA PRO A 171 -17.13 -5.68 7.09
C PRO A 171 -17.90 -5.24 5.83
N ALA A 172 -19.23 -5.11 5.92
CA ALA A 172 -20.05 -4.67 4.80
C ALA A 172 -19.75 -3.22 4.38
N LEU A 173 -19.37 -2.36 5.33
CA LEU A 173 -18.95 -0.99 5.05
C LEU A 173 -17.57 -0.93 4.38
N LEU A 174 -16.65 -1.81 4.78
CA LEU A 174 -15.36 -1.98 4.10
C LEU A 174 -15.58 -2.44 2.65
N ASP A 175 -16.37 -3.50 2.43
CA ASP A 175 -16.72 -3.98 1.09
C ASP A 175 -17.39 -2.90 0.23
N GLY A 176 -18.38 -2.18 0.79
CA GLY A 176 -19.07 -1.10 0.11
C GLY A 176 -18.16 0.06 -0.28
N MET A 177 -17.07 0.28 0.47
CA MET A 177 -16.08 1.32 0.16
C MET A 177 -15.31 1.02 -1.13
N ALA A 178 -15.25 -0.24 -1.58
CA ALA A 178 -14.56 -0.65 -2.79
C ALA A 178 -15.07 0.08 -4.04
N ARG A 179 -16.34 0.56 -4.04
CA ARG A 179 -16.95 1.33 -5.13
C ARG A 179 -16.14 2.53 -5.62
N LEU A 180 -15.22 3.04 -4.79
CA LEU A 180 -14.39 4.20 -5.13
C LEU A 180 -13.27 3.85 -6.12
N TRP A 181 -13.06 2.56 -6.41
CA TRP A 181 -11.98 2.09 -7.27
C TRP A 181 -12.42 0.93 -8.15
N THR A 182 -11.89 0.88 -9.37
CA THR A 182 -12.11 -0.22 -10.32
C THR A 182 -11.03 -1.31 -10.22
N SER A 183 -9.88 -1.02 -9.60
CA SER A 183 -8.78 -1.97 -9.41
C SER A 183 -7.87 -1.59 -8.24
N GLY A 184 -7.00 -2.52 -7.82
CA GLY A 184 -6.00 -2.31 -6.77
C GLY A 184 -6.61 -2.19 -5.37
N ILE A 185 -7.07 -0.98 -5.01
CA ILE A 185 -7.57 -0.66 -3.67
C ILE A 185 -8.90 -1.37 -3.37
N ALA A 186 -9.75 -1.61 -4.37
CA ALA A 186 -10.97 -2.40 -4.18
C ALA A 186 -10.66 -3.77 -3.55
N GLY A 187 -9.64 -4.48 -4.06
CA GLY A 187 -9.20 -5.75 -3.51
C GLY A 187 -8.66 -5.65 -2.07
N ARG A 188 -8.02 -4.53 -1.71
CA ARG A 188 -7.58 -4.26 -0.33
C ARG A 188 -8.78 -4.16 0.62
N ARG A 189 -9.84 -3.46 0.21
CA ARG A 189 -11.06 -3.31 1.02
C ARG A 189 -11.75 -4.65 1.29
N HIS A 190 -11.82 -5.52 0.30
CA HIS A 190 -12.36 -6.87 0.47
C HIS A 190 -11.53 -7.73 1.43
N ARG A 191 -10.19 -7.73 1.29
CA ARG A 191 -9.30 -8.46 2.21
C ARG A 191 -9.38 -7.92 3.65
N GLU A 192 -9.49 -6.60 3.80
CA GLU A 192 -9.75 -5.98 5.10
C GLU A 192 -11.09 -6.42 5.68
N ALA A 193 -12.16 -6.46 4.88
CA ALA A 193 -13.48 -6.94 5.32
C ALA A 193 -13.42 -8.40 5.78
N ASP A 194 -12.74 -9.27 5.02
CA ASP A 194 -12.57 -10.69 5.35
C ASP A 194 -11.78 -10.88 6.64
N LEU A 195 -10.66 -10.18 6.80
CA LEU A 195 -9.88 -10.25 8.03
C LEU A 195 -10.65 -9.67 9.24
N PHE A 196 -11.50 -8.66 9.02
CA PHE A 196 -12.36 -8.15 10.08
C PHE A 196 -13.40 -9.20 10.52
N ARG A 197 -13.96 -9.98 9.57
CA ARG A 197 -14.86 -11.10 9.90
C ARG A 197 -14.16 -12.16 10.75
N GLU A 198 -12.90 -12.49 10.44
CA GLU A 198 -12.09 -13.36 11.29
C GLU A 198 -11.88 -12.75 12.69
N GLY A 199 -11.55 -11.46 12.77
CA GLY A 199 -11.37 -10.78 14.05
C GLY A 199 -12.65 -10.73 14.91
N LEU A 200 -13.85 -10.80 14.32
CA LEU A 200 -15.12 -10.83 15.05
C LEU A 200 -15.37 -12.15 15.79
N ILE A 201 -14.74 -13.25 15.37
CA ILE A 201 -14.87 -14.57 16.01
C ILE A 201 -13.72 -14.87 16.99
N GLU A 202 -12.66 -14.06 16.97
CA GLU A 202 -11.57 -14.16 17.95
C GLU A 202 -12.04 -13.78 19.35
N GLN A 203 -11.56 -14.52 20.36
CA GLN A 203 -11.72 -14.08 21.74
C GLN A 203 -10.94 -12.79 21.94
N VAL A 204 -11.63 -11.73 22.37
CA VAL A 204 -10.97 -10.48 22.77
C VAL A 204 -10.14 -10.81 24.02
N PRO A 205 -8.81 -10.72 23.98
CA PRO A 205 -8.00 -10.94 25.18
C PRO A 205 -8.50 -10.02 26.30
N ALA A 206 -8.44 -10.48 27.54
CA ALA A 206 -8.74 -9.62 28.69
C ALA A 206 -8.03 -8.27 28.51
N PRO A 207 -8.68 -7.13 28.83
CA PRO A 207 -8.14 -5.81 28.50
C PRO A 207 -6.69 -5.72 28.96
N ILE A 208 -5.76 -5.68 28.01
CA ILE A 208 -4.38 -5.34 28.34
C ILE A 208 -4.48 -3.93 28.92
N PRO A 209 -3.99 -3.69 30.15
CA PRO A 209 -4.01 -2.37 30.75
C PRO A 209 -3.55 -1.36 29.70
N PRO A 210 -4.21 -0.21 29.57
CA PRO A 210 -3.84 0.73 28.52
C PRO A 210 -2.38 1.12 28.73
N LEU A 211 -1.50 0.52 27.93
CA LEU A 211 -0.41 1.26 27.32
C LEU A 211 -1.13 2.35 26.54
N HIS A 212 -1.41 3.46 27.24
CA HIS A 212 -1.70 4.73 26.62
C HIS A 212 -0.58 4.89 25.59
N PRO A 213 -0.87 4.86 24.28
CA PRO A 213 0.12 5.38 23.37
C PRO A 213 0.38 6.81 23.86
N SER A 214 1.65 7.19 24.00
CA SER A 214 2.03 8.60 23.97
C SER A 214 1.18 9.24 22.88
N ALA A 215 0.47 10.33 23.20
CA ALA A 215 -0.49 10.94 22.28
C ALA A 215 0.05 10.87 20.84
N PRO A 216 -0.74 10.35 19.87
CA PRO A 216 -0.23 10.10 18.53
C PRO A 216 0.46 11.36 18.03
N ASP A 217 1.62 11.17 17.41
CA ASP A 217 2.47 12.24 16.94
C ASP A 217 1.62 13.26 16.17
N ALA A 218 1.75 14.53 16.52
CA ALA A 218 0.98 15.60 15.89
C ALA A 218 1.22 15.59 14.37
N ASP A 219 2.41 15.19 13.92
CA ASP A 219 2.76 15.02 12.51
C ASP A 219 1.87 13.97 11.82
N ILE A 220 1.50 12.89 12.50
CA ILE A 220 0.63 11.83 11.93
C ILE A 220 -0.82 12.30 11.83
N ILE A 221 -1.33 13.00 12.85
CA ILE A 221 -2.66 13.61 12.77
C ILE A 221 -2.69 14.65 11.63
N ALA A 222 -1.68 15.53 11.56
CA ALA A 222 -1.55 16.57 10.53
C ALA A 222 -1.28 16.00 9.13
N SER A 223 -0.73 14.79 9.03
CA SER A 223 -0.56 14.05 7.77
C SER A 223 -1.86 13.45 7.22
N SER A 224 -2.97 13.57 7.94
CA SER A 224 -4.29 13.23 7.39
C SER A 224 -4.50 14.04 6.12
N ARG A 225 -4.63 13.34 4.98
CA ARG A 225 -4.82 13.94 3.66
C ARG A 225 -6.28 13.79 3.24
N PRO A 226 -7.23 14.55 3.82
CA PRO A 226 -8.66 14.40 3.51
C PRO A 226 -8.97 14.70 2.04
N ASP A 227 -8.14 15.46 1.34
CA ASP A 227 -8.38 15.77 -0.08
C ASP A 227 -7.57 14.88 -1.04
N ALA A 228 -6.58 14.13 -0.56
CA ALA A 228 -5.76 13.29 -1.43
C ALA A 228 -6.47 11.96 -1.77
N PRO A 229 -6.26 11.40 -2.97
CA PRO A 229 -6.64 10.02 -3.25
C PRO A 229 -5.95 9.07 -2.26
N ALA A 230 -6.59 7.94 -1.99
CA ALA A 230 -5.98 6.89 -1.19
C ALA A 230 -4.66 6.43 -1.81
N ARG A 231 -3.69 6.06 -0.97
CA ARG A 231 -2.41 5.54 -1.47
C ARG A 231 -2.66 4.27 -2.28
N THR A 232 -2.25 4.26 -3.54
CA THR A 232 -2.28 3.08 -4.41
C THR A 232 -0.89 2.48 -4.48
N LYS A 233 -0.78 1.15 -4.39
CA LYS A 233 0.43 0.46 -4.85
C LYS A 233 0.65 0.84 -6.33
N PRO A 234 1.91 1.04 -6.77
CA PRO A 234 2.22 1.09 -8.19
C PRO A 234 1.59 -0.10 -8.94
N PRO A 235 1.13 0.09 -10.18
CA PRO A 235 0.46 -0.97 -10.93
C PRO A 235 1.35 -2.21 -11.05
N ALA A 236 0.71 -3.39 -11.04
CA ALA A 236 1.37 -4.69 -11.12
C ALA A 236 2.23 -4.86 -12.39
N THR A 237 2.02 -4.03 -13.41
CA THR A 237 2.90 -3.89 -14.58
C THR A 237 3.04 -2.41 -14.93
N SER A 238 4.21 -2.01 -15.44
CA SER A 238 4.42 -0.66 -15.98
C SER A 238 3.79 -0.51 -17.36
N ASN A 239 3.53 0.74 -17.78
CA ASN A 239 3.08 1.01 -19.15
C ASN A 239 4.07 0.44 -20.18
N ALA A 240 5.38 0.59 -19.94
CA ALA A 240 6.41 0.03 -20.81
C ALA A 240 6.29 -1.50 -20.93
N GLN A 241 6.08 -2.21 -19.81
CA GLN A 241 5.84 -3.66 -19.82
C GLN A 241 4.58 -4.01 -20.61
N ASN A 242 3.45 -3.34 -20.34
CA ASN A 242 2.21 -3.60 -21.08
C ASN A 242 2.38 -3.35 -22.59
N THR A 243 3.06 -2.26 -22.96
CA THR A 243 3.39 -1.95 -24.36
C THR A 243 4.28 -3.02 -24.98
N THR A 244 5.30 -3.53 -24.27
CA THR A 244 6.16 -4.61 -24.76
C THR A 244 5.39 -5.91 -24.95
N THR A 245 4.50 -6.30 -24.02
CA THR A 245 3.61 -7.46 -24.22
C THR A 245 2.74 -7.28 -25.46
N SER A 246 2.11 -6.12 -25.62
CA SER A 246 1.29 -5.83 -26.80
C SER A 246 2.10 -5.89 -28.09
N ALA A 247 3.33 -5.37 -28.09
CA ALA A 247 4.21 -5.42 -29.25
C ALA A 247 4.60 -6.84 -29.66
N ILE A 248 4.86 -7.74 -28.69
CA ILE A 248 5.14 -9.17 -28.97
C ILE A 248 3.94 -9.82 -29.67
N VAL A 249 2.73 -9.61 -29.15
CA VAL A 249 1.50 -10.21 -29.70
C VAL A 249 1.19 -9.66 -31.08
N VAL A 250 1.17 -8.33 -31.23
CA VAL A 250 0.82 -7.67 -32.49
C VAL A 250 1.88 -7.90 -33.56
N GLY A 251 3.16 -7.75 -33.21
CA GLY A 251 4.27 -7.97 -34.13
C GLY A 251 4.29 -9.41 -34.66
N GLY A 252 4.07 -10.38 -33.78
CA GLY A 252 3.96 -11.79 -34.16
C GLY A 252 2.79 -12.09 -35.09
N ALA A 253 1.62 -11.51 -34.82
CA ALA A 253 0.45 -11.66 -35.68
C ALA A 253 0.66 -11.04 -37.08
N ILE A 254 1.26 -9.84 -37.14
CA ILE A 254 1.58 -9.17 -38.41
C ILE A 254 2.57 -10.01 -39.23
N ALA A 255 3.65 -10.51 -38.60
CA ALA A 255 4.64 -11.35 -39.26
C ALA A 255 4.01 -12.64 -39.83
N ALA A 256 3.10 -13.27 -39.09
CA ALA A 256 2.39 -14.47 -39.55
C ALA A 256 1.49 -14.18 -40.77
N VAL A 257 0.77 -13.05 -40.75
CA VAL A 257 -0.08 -12.62 -41.87
C VAL A 257 0.75 -12.30 -43.11
N GLN A 258 1.88 -11.60 -42.95
CA GLN A 258 2.79 -11.27 -44.06
C GLN A 258 3.42 -12.53 -44.65
N ALA A 259 3.93 -13.44 -43.82
CA ALA A 259 4.52 -14.69 -44.28
C ALA A 259 3.51 -15.51 -45.12
N ARG A 260 2.24 -15.53 -44.70
CA ARG A 260 1.15 -16.13 -45.48
C ARG A 260 0.90 -15.40 -46.79
N ALA A 261 0.82 -14.06 -46.76
CA ALA A 261 0.56 -13.25 -47.96
C ALA A 261 1.65 -13.43 -49.03
N HIS A 262 2.89 -13.69 -48.61
CA HIS A 262 4.02 -14.01 -49.49
C HIS A 262 4.13 -15.50 -49.86
N GLY A 263 3.18 -16.35 -49.43
CA GLY A 263 3.17 -17.78 -49.75
C GLY A 263 4.26 -18.60 -49.04
N LEU A 264 4.91 -18.04 -48.02
CA LEU A 264 5.99 -18.72 -47.29
C LEU A 264 5.45 -19.79 -46.33
N VAL A 265 4.20 -19.65 -45.89
CA VAL A 265 3.55 -20.55 -44.93
C VAL A 265 2.07 -20.76 -45.29
N SER A 266 1.52 -21.91 -44.90
CA SER A 266 0.08 -22.18 -45.03
C SER A 266 -0.75 -21.33 -44.06
N ILE A 267 -2.07 -21.28 -44.27
CA ILE A 267 -2.99 -20.64 -43.31
C ILE A 267 -2.88 -21.27 -41.91
N GLU A 268 -2.77 -22.60 -41.84
CA GLU A 268 -2.66 -23.33 -40.58
C GLU A 268 -1.36 -22.98 -39.85
N SER A 269 -0.25 -22.93 -40.57
CA SER A 269 1.04 -22.50 -40.04
C SER A 269 1.01 -21.04 -39.57
N ALA A 270 0.36 -20.14 -40.31
CA ALA A 270 0.21 -18.75 -39.90
C ALA A 270 -0.64 -18.61 -38.62
N LEU A 271 -1.72 -19.39 -38.49
CA LEU A 271 -2.53 -19.42 -37.27
C LEU A 271 -1.75 -19.97 -36.06
N LEU A 272 -0.96 -21.03 -36.26
CA LEU A 272 -0.08 -21.58 -35.23
C LEU A 272 0.97 -20.57 -34.77
N ILE A 273 1.62 -19.87 -35.71
CA ILE A 273 2.61 -18.82 -35.39
C ILE A 273 1.94 -17.68 -34.59
N GLY A 274 0.79 -17.19 -35.05
CA GLY A 274 0.03 -16.16 -34.32
C GLY A 274 -0.34 -16.61 -32.91
N GLY A 275 -0.82 -17.85 -32.76
CA GLY A 275 -1.11 -18.46 -31.45
C GLY A 275 0.12 -18.55 -30.54
N ALA A 276 1.28 -18.91 -31.08
CA ALA A 276 2.54 -18.97 -30.32
C ALA A 276 2.96 -17.60 -29.79
N PHE A 277 2.80 -16.53 -30.56
CA PHE A 277 3.10 -15.17 -30.09
C PHE A 277 2.09 -14.64 -29.06
N ILE A 278 0.82 -15.02 -29.17
CA ILE A 278 -0.18 -14.77 -28.11
C ILE A 278 0.25 -15.47 -26.81
N ALA A 279 0.60 -16.75 -26.89
CA ALA A 279 1.07 -17.52 -25.73
C ALA A 279 2.34 -16.93 -25.11
N ALA A 280 3.30 -16.52 -25.94
CA ALA A 280 4.53 -15.85 -25.48
C ALA A 280 4.24 -14.51 -24.80
N GLY A 281 3.31 -13.71 -25.35
CA GLY A 281 2.84 -12.47 -24.73
C GLY A 281 2.19 -12.69 -23.37
N ILE A 282 1.28 -13.66 -23.27
CA ILE A 282 0.63 -14.06 -22.01
C ILE A 282 1.67 -14.53 -20.99
N LEU A 283 2.60 -15.40 -21.38
CA LEU A 283 3.66 -15.90 -20.51
C LEU A 283 4.55 -14.76 -20.01
N THR A 284 4.96 -13.85 -20.89
CA THR A 284 5.77 -12.68 -20.53
C THR A 284 5.03 -11.78 -19.53
N TRP A 285 3.73 -11.54 -19.76
CA TRP A 285 2.90 -10.78 -18.82
C TRP A 285 2.75 -11.50 -17.49
N LEU A 286 2.50 -12.81 -17.48
CA LEU A 286 2.39 -13.63 -16.26
C LEU A 286 3.69 -13.61 -15.47
N LEU A 287 4.85 -13.73 -16.11
CA LEU A 287 6.15 -13.65 -15.47
C LEU A 287 6.37 -12.28 -14.81
N TRP A 288 6.01 -11.19 -15.50
CA TRP A 288 6.08 -9.86 -14.90
C TRP A 288 5.08 -9.67 -13.75
N TYR A 289 3.86 -10.19 -13.91
CA TYR A 289 2.82 -10.14 -12.88
C TYR A 289 3.22 -10.94 -11.63
N GLN A 290 3.75 -12.15 -11.79
CA GLN A 290 4.23 -13.01 -10.70
C GLN A 290 5.46 -12.42 -10.01
N ASN A 291 6.43 -11.92 -10.79
CA ASN A 291 7.57 -11.20 -10.23
C ASN A 291 7.11 -10.00 -9.37
N ARG A 292 5.96 -9.41 -9.72
CA ARG A 292 5.39 -8.27 -9.00
C ARG A 292 4.30 -8.57 -7.96
N ASN A 293 3.84 -9.82 -7.88
CA ASN A 293 2.89 -10.29 -6.88
C ASN A 293 3.30 -11.71 -6.45
N PRO A 294 4.46 -11.87 -5.79
CA PRO A 294 4.86 -13.15 -5.25
C PRO A 294 3.79 -13.63 -4.26
N THR A 295 3.34 -14.86 -4.45
CA THR A 295 2.40 -15.57 -3.57
C THR A 295 2.95 -15.69 -2.16
#